data_AF-B9A8W0-F1
#
_entry.id   AF-B9A8W0-F1
#
_cell.length_a   1.000
_cell.length_b   1.000
_cell.length_c   1.000
_cell.angle_alpha   90.00
_cell.angle_beta   90.00
_cell.angle_gamma   90.00
#
_symmetry.space_group_name_H-M   'P 1'
#
loop_
_entity.id
_entity.type
_entity.pdbx_description
1 polymer ?
#
loop_
_entity_poly.entity_id
_entity_poly.type
_entity_poly.pdbx_seq_one_letter_code
_entity_poly.pdbx_strand_id
1 'polypeptide(L)'
;MRRTADLINDSLLRAHLWAVDRNITKTYIDDVIEGVNSYLANLKAQGAIISGKCYATPELNTPTNIASGKVSFDFEFTPPYPAEQITFRSHLVSGAIL
;
A
#
# COMPACT_ATOMS: atom_id res chain seq x y z
N MET A 1 4.10 -1.48 -16.72
CA MET A 1 4.21 -1.56 -15.24
C MET A 1 4.24 -0.22 -14.51
N ARG A 2 4.90 0.84 -15.02
CA ARG A 2 4.97 2.15 -14.32
C ARG A 2 3.60 2.81 -14.07
N ARG A 3 2.71 2.84 -15.08
CA ARG A 3 1.39 3.50 -14.97
C ARG A 3 0.48 2.99 -13.85
N THR A 4 0.40 1.68 -13.61
CA THR A 4 -0.45 1.13 -12.55
C THR A 4 0.10 1.43 -11.16
N ALA A 5 1.43 1.37 -11.00
CA ALA A 5 2.08 1.75 -9.74
C ALA A 5 1.96 3.25 -9.46
N ASP A 6 2.13 4.11 -10.49
CA ASP A 6 1.91 5.56 -10.40
C ASP A 6 0.45 5.90 -10.05
N LEU A 7 -0.54 5.20 -10.64
CA LEU A 7 -1.96 5.39 -10.32
C LEU A 7 -2.31 5.00 -8.88
N ILE A 8 -1.73 3.91 -8.37
CA ILE A 8 -1.92 3.48 -6.98
C ILE A 8 -1.28 4.50 -6.02
N ASN A 9 -0.08 4.97 -6.34
CA ASN A 9 0.60 6.00 -5.54
C ASN A 9 -0.18 7.32 -5.51
N ASP A 10 -0.65 7.80 -6.67
CA ASP A 10 -1.47 9.02 -6.77
C ASP A 10 -2.82 8.86 -6.02
N SER A 11 -3.44 7.68 -6.11
CA SER A 11 -4.67 7.36 -5.38
C SER A 11 -4.43 7.31 -3.86
N LEU A 12 -3.29 6.79 -3.41
CA LEU A 12 -2.94 6.74 -2.00
C LEU A 12 -2.67 8.15 -1.44
N LEU A 13 -1.90 8.95 -2.16
CA LEU A 13 -1.63 10.35 -1.83
C LEU A 13 -2.92 11.17 -1.74
N ARG A 14 -3.83 11.04 -2.72
CA ARG A 14 -5.14 11.71 -2.68
C ARG A 14 -6.02 11.19 -1.55
N ALA A 15 -6.04 9.89 -1.31
CA ALA A 15 -6.81 9.29 -0.21
C ALA A 15 -6.27 9.68 1.17
N HIS A 16 -5.05 10.22 1.28
CA HIS A 16 -4.44 10.68 2.53
C HIS A 16 -4.30 12.20 2.67
N LEU A 17 -4.81 12.99 1.72
CA LEU A 17 -4.82 14.45 1.83
C LEU A 17 -5.58 14.96 3.08
N TRP A 18 -6.54 14.16 3.60
CA TRP A 18 -7.30 14.51 4.81
C TRP A 18 -6.48 14.47 6.10
N ALA A 19 -5.32 13.78 6.11
CA ALA A 19 -4.45 13.74 7.29
C ALA A 19 -3.82 15.13 7.56
N VAL A 20 -3.55 15.91 6.51
CA VAL A 20 -2.90 17.23 6.62
C VAL A 20 -3.68 18.24 7.49
N ASP A 21 -5.00 18.08 7.62
CA ASP A 21 -5.88 19.07 8.26
C ASP A 21 -6.21 18.78 9.74
N ARG A 22 -5.70 17.69 10.32
CA ARG A 22 -6.00 17.32 11.71
C ARG A 22 -4.96 17.88 12.69
N ASN A 23 -5.44 18.34 13.85
CA ASN A 23 -4.59 18.71 14.97
C ASN A 23 -3.64 17.54 15.33
N ILE A 24 -2.35 17.82 15.45
CA ILE A 24 -1.34 16.84 15.85
C ILE A 24 -1.48 16.58 17.35
N THR A 25 -2.36 15.65 17.71
CA THR A 25 -2.49 15.09 19.06
C THR A 25 -1.48 13.96 19.29
N LYS A 26 -1.29 13.56 20.55
CA LYS A 26 -0.32 12.51 20.93
C LYS A 26 -0.55 11.17 20.23
N THR A 27 -1.79 10.86 19.86
CA THR A 27 -2.17 9.62 19.14
C THR A 27 -2.26 9.81 17.64
N TYR A 28 -2.15 11.03 17.13
CA TYR A 28 -2.38 11.37 15.72
C TYR A 28 -1.53 10.53 14.76
N ILE A 29 -0.26 10.29 15.10
CA ILE A 29 0.64 9.49 14.28
C ILE A 29 0.13 8.05 14.17
N ASP A 30 -0.33 7.47 15.29
CA ASP A 30 -0.83 6.09 15.34
C ASP A 30 -2.17 5.96 14.61
N ASP A 31 -3.08 6.91 14.83
CA ASP A 31 -4.37 7.03 14.13
C ASP A 31 -4.19 7.12 12.60
N VAL A 32 -3.19 7.90 12.14
CA VAL A 32 -2.87 8.00 10.71
C VAL A 32 -2.29 6.69 10.19
N ILE A 33 -1.33 6.08 10.89
CA ILE A 33 -0.74 4.80 10.48
C ILE A 33 -1.82 3.71 10.37
N GLU A 34 -2.74 3.64 11.34
CA GLU A 34 -3.84 2.68 11.33
C GLU A 34 -4.80 2.94 10.16
N GLY A 35 -5.15 4.21 9.91
CA GLY A 35 -5.95 4.63 8.77
C GLY A 35 -5.33 4.25 7.41
N VAL A 36 -4.03 4.53 7.23
CA VAL A 36 -3.30 4.15 6.00
C VAL A 36 -3.26 2.64 5.85
N ASN A 37 -2.92 1.90 6.92
CA ASN A 37 -2.83 0.44 6.87
C ASN A 37 -4.18 -0.22 6.59
N SER A 38 -5.27 0.32 7.14
CA SER A 38 -6.63 -0.14 6.83
C SER A 38 -6.98 0.06 5.35
N TYR A 39 -6.62 1.21 4.79
CA TYR A 39 -6.81 1.47 3.36
C TYR A 39 -5.97 0.54 2.46
N LEU A 40 -4.69 0.33 2.81
CA LEU A 40 -3.82 -0.63 2.10
C LEU A 40 -4.36 -2.06 2.19
N ALA A 41 -4.91 -2.46 3.34
CA ALA A 41 -5.56 -3.75 3.50
C ALA A 41 -6.80 -3.87 2.60
N ASN A 42 -7.58 -2.80 2.44
CA ASN A 42 -8.71 -2.77 1.52
C ASN A 42 -8.25 -2.91 0.06
N LEU A 43 -7.21 -2.19 -0.36
CA LEU A 43 -6.61 -2.34 -1.70
C LEU A 43 -6.09 -3.75 -1.95
N LYS A 44 -5.52 -4.40 -0.94
CA LYS A 44 -5.11 -5.80 -1.00
C LYS A 44 -6.31 -6.73 -1.19
N ALA A 45 -7.40 -6.50 -0.46
CA ALA A 45 -8.64 -7.28 -0.59
C ALA A 45 -9.27 -7.13 -1.99
N GLN A 46 -9.14 -5.96 -2.62
CA GLN A 46 -9.57 -5.73 -4.00
C GLN A 46 -8.62 -6.30 -5.06
N GLY A 47 -7.47 -6.85 -4.67
CA GLY A 47 -6.44 -7.36 -5.59
C GLY A 47 -5.63 -6.25 -6.29
N ALA A 48 -5.74 -5.00 -5.84
CA ALA A 48 -5.01 -3.87 -6.42
C ALA A 48 -3.53 -3.83 -5.99
N ILE A 49 -3.19 -4.42 -4.84
CA ILE A 49 -1.81 -4.59 -4.34
C ILE A 49 -1.62 -5.99 -3.73
N ILE A 50 -0.40 -6.51 -3.73
CA ILE A 50 -0.04 -7.79 -3.08
C ILE A 50 0.19 -7.58 -1.58
N SER A 51 0.90 -6.51 -1.25
CA SER A 51 1.23 -6.12 0.12
C SER A 51 1.36 -4.61 0.21
N GLY A 52 1.08 -4.06 1.39
CA GLY A 52 1.31 -2.66 1.70
C GLY A 52 1.41 -2.46 3.19
N LYS A 53 2.33 -1.58 3.63
CA LYS A 53 2.48 -1.19 5.02
C LYS A 53 2.88 0.27 5.12
N CYS A 54 2.28 0.99 6.06
CA CYS A 54 2.67 2.33 6.45
C CYS A 54 3.28 2.34 7.85
N TYR A 55 4.29 3.19 8.03
CA TYR A 55 4.97 3.42 9.28
C TYR A 55 5.48 4.86 9.37
N ALA A 56 5.63 5.38 10.58
CA ALA A 56 6.29 6.65 10.83
C ALA A 56 7.71 6.38 11.31
N THR A 57 8.70 6.93 10.60
CA THR A 57 10.10 6.79 11.00
C THR A 57 10.37 7.68 12.22
N PRO A 58 10.72 7.11 13.40
CA PRO A 58 10.87 7.89 14.63
C PRO A 58 12.03 8.89 14.56
N GLU A 59 13.05 8.61 13.73
CA GLU A 59 14.20 9.48 13.50
C GLU A 59 13.81 10.77 12.75
N LEU A 60 12.81 10.71 11.88
CA LEU A 60 12.27 11.88 11.17
C LEU A 60 11.23 12.63 12.01
N ASN A 61 10.54 11.92 12.90
CA ASN A 61 9.48 12.44 13.77
C ASN A 61 10.00 12.77 15.17
N THR A 62 11.07 13.58 15.24
CA THR A 62 11.58 14.10 16.51
C THR A 62 10.56 15.01 17.20
N PRO A 63 10.61 15.16 18.54
CA PRO A 63 9.67 16.03 19.26
C PRO A 63 9.66 17.48 18.74
N THR A 64 10.82 17.99 18.32
CA THR A 64 10.96 19.33 17.74
C THR A 64 10.26 19.46 16.38
N ASN A 65 10.35 18.43 15.53
CA ASN A 65 9.67 18.42 14.23
C ASN A 65 8.15 18.34 14.40
N ILE A 66 7.69 17.46 15.29
CA ILE A 66 6.28 17.30 15.62
C ILE A 66 5.72 18.61 16.20
N ALA A 67 6.44 19.25 17.13
CA ALA A 67 6.05 20.56 17.68
C ALA A 67 6.03 21.68 16.62
N SER A 68 6.82 21.55 15.55
CA SER A 68 6.83 22.46 14.40
C SER A 68 5.78 22.10 13.33
N GLY A 69 4.93 21.11 13.59
CA GLY A 69 3.90 20.66 12.65
C GLY A 69 4.40 19.79 11.50
N LYS A 70 5.64 19.28 11.58
CA LYS A 70 6.27 18.46 10.54
C LYS A 70 6.24 17.00 10.96
N VAL A 71 5.43 16.21 10.27
CA VAL A 71 5.32 14.77 10.47
C VAL A 71 5.56 14.08 9.13
N SER A 72 6.46 13.10 9.13
CA SER A 72 6.79 12.32 7.95
C SER A 72 6.26 10.90 8.10
N PHE A 73 5.56 10.41 7.08
CA PHE A 73 5.06 9.06 7.00
C PHE A 73 5.66 8.36 5.80
N ASP A 74 6.16 7.15 6.02
CA ASP A 74 6.70 6.29 4.98
C ASP A 74 5.70 5.16 4.73
N PHE A 75 5.63 4.71 3.48
CA PHE A 75 4.83 3.55 3.12
C PHE A 75 5.52 2.75 2.03
N GLU A 76 5.40 1.43 2.15
CA GLU A 76 5.88 0.44 1.20
C GLU A 76 4.68 -0.29 0.60
N PHE A 77 4.70 -0.54 -0.71
CA PHE A 77 3.68 -1.35 -1.38
C PHE A 77 4.25 -2.17 -2.52
N THR A 78 3.63 -3.33 -2.78
CA THR A 78 3.99 -4.23 -3.87
C THR A 78 2.82 -4.28 -4.87
N PRO A 79 2.97 -3.76 -6.09
CA PRO A 79 1.94 -3.85 -7.11
C PRO A 79 1.77 -5.30 -7.61
N PRO A 80 0.58 -5.69 -8.09
CA PRO A 80 0.37 -7.00 -8.70
C PRO A 80 1.14 -7.09 -10.02
N TYR A 81 1.88 -8.18 -10.20
CA TYR A 81 2.47 -8.51 -11.50
C TYR A 81 1.35 -9.02 -12.41
N PRO A 82 1.03 -8.34 -13.53
CA PRO A 82 0.09 -8.89 -14.48
C PRO A 82 0.70 -10.18 -15.07
N ALA A 83 -0.14 -11.20 -15.26
CA ALA A 83 0.28 -12.42 -15.97
C ALA A 83 0.47 -12.10 -17.45
N GLU A 84 1.66 -11.59 -17.82
CA GLU A 84 2.02 -11.23 -19.20
C GLU A 84 2.05 -12.44 -20.14
N GLN A 85 2.19 -13.66 -19.60
CA GLN A 85 2.14 -14.88 -20.40
C GLN A 85 1.49 -16.03 -19.61
N ILE A 86 0.26 -16.37 -19.96
CA ILE A 86 -0.42 -17.58 -19.46
C ILE A 86 -0.13 -18.70 -20.46
N THR A 87 0.70 -19.67 -20.09
CA THR A 87 1.00 -20.85 -20.93
C THR A 87 0.21 -22.05 -20.43
N PHE A 88 -0.84 -22.42 -21.15
CA PHE A 88 -1.57 -23.66 -20.90
C PHE A 88 -0.82 -24.83 -21.58
N ARG A 89 -0.39 -25.82 -20.80
CA ARG A 89 0.20 -27.06 -21.32
C ARG A 89 -0.78 -28.21 -21.13
N SER A 90 -1.34 -28.71 -22.22
CA SER A 90 -2.18 -29.91 -22.23
C SER A 90 -1.32 -31.13 -22.52
N HIS A 91 -1.39 -32.15 -21.66
CA HIS A 91 -0.81 -33.46 -21.93
C HIS A 91 -1.95 -34.46 -22.12
N LEU A 92 -2.00 -35.09 -23.29
CA LEU A 92 -2.91 -36.20 -23.57
C LEU A 92 -2.26 -37.48 -23.06
N VAL A 93 -2.85 -38.11 -22.05
CA VAL A 93 -2.45 -39.45 -21.59
C VAL A 93 -3.29 -40.46 -22.35
N SER A 94 -2.70 -41.06 -23.39
CA SER A 94 -3.30 -42.22 -24.06
C SER A 94 -3.02 -43.47 -23.23
N GLY A 95 -3.90 -43.77 -22.29
CA GLY A 95 -3.82 -44.95 -21.43
C GLY A 95 -5.18 -45.53 -21.06
N ALA A 96 -6.22 -45.26 -21.85
CA ALA A 96 -7.56 -45.76 -21.60
C ALA A 96 -8.16 -46.42 -22.85
N ILE A 97 -7.54 -47.52 -23.29
CA ILE A 97 -8.22 -48.74 -23.79
C ILE A 97 -7.15 -49.81 -24.09
N LEU A 98 -7.13 -50.85 -23.26
CA LEU A 98 -6.81 -52.22 -23.70
C LEU A 98 -7.96 -52.73 -24.56
#